data_AF-A0A3D0I193-F1
#
_entry.id   AF-A0A3D0I193-F1
#
_cell.length_a   1.000
_cell.length_b   1.000
_cell.length_c   1.000
_cell.angle_alpha   90.00
_cell.angle_beta   90.00
_cell.angle_gamma   90.00
#
_symmetry.space_group_name_H-M   'P 1'
#
loop_
_entity.id
_entity.type
_entity.pdbx_description
1 polymer ?
#
loop_
_entity_poly.entity_id
_entity_poly.type
_entity_poly.pdbx_seq_one_letter_code
_entity_poly.pdbx_strand_id
1 'polypeptide(L)'
;MRAHALFDEPRRAEEKDGDARNRLLGEREHGRTGEARMADPCEGKLFPCGRRVECQNPMHLDRVCLDFPQLKICMAHGADPWWGVALRLMIKYRNLHLMTSAYSARYFPPELVHFMSTRGQEKILFASDHPVLPTERCIKEACELDLRPGVLDKFLYANAERLFFSPRKPRH
;
A
#
# COMPACT_ATOMS: atom_id res chain seq x y z
N MET A 1 -9.83 16.45 65.19
CA MET A 1 -10.94 17.36 65.55
C MET A 1 -10.72 18.65 64.76
N ARG A 2 -11.50 18.96 63.71
CA ARG A 2 -12.75 19.78 63.73
C ARG A 2 -12.60 21.05 64.60
N ALA A 3 -12.97 22.26 64.23
CA ALA A 3 -13.58 22.91 63.05
C ALA A 3 -13.53 24.44 63.35
N HIS A 4 -14.04 25.28 62.43
CA HIS A 4 -14.60 26.65 62.54
C HIS A 4 -14.12 27.47 61.31
N ALA A 5 -14.90 27.70 60.24
CA ALA A 5 -16.13 28.52 60.12
C ALA A 5 -15.89 29.96 60.63
N LEU A 6 -16.25 31.08 60.00
CA LEU A 6 -17.03 31.45 58.81
C LEU A 6 -16.98 33.01 58.74
N PHE A 7 -17.22 33.61 57.56
CA PHE A 7 -17.61 35.01 57.29
C PHE A 7 -16.63 36.18 57.60
N ASP A 8 -16.27 36.99 56.59
CA ASP A 8 -17.06 38.18 56.21
C ASP A 8 -16.60 38.77 54.84
N GLU A 9 -17.57 39.30 54.10
CA GLU A 9 -17.45 40.00 52.80
C GLU A 9 -17.22 41.51 53.00
N PRO A 10 -16.85 42.26 51.94
CA PRO A 10 -17.85 43.25 51.52
C PRO A 10 -18.08 43.30 50.00
N ARG A 11 -19.39 43.28 49.67
CA ARG A 11 -19.98 43.66 48.38
C ARG A 11 -19.80 45.15 48.07
N ARG A 12 -19.38 45.46 46.83
CA ARG A 12 -19.95 46.48 45.93
C ARG A 12 -19.30 46.29 44.54
N ALA A 13 -20.03 45.70 43.61
CA ALA A 13 -20.86 46.39 42.61
C ALA A 13 -20.05 46.74 41.36
N GLU A 14 -20.04 45.83 40.39
CA GLU A 14 -19.94 46.21 38.98
C GLU A 14 -21.04 45.52 38.17
N GLU A 15 -21.75 46.38 37.48
CA GLU A 15 -22.95 46.16 36.71
C GLU A 15 -22.56 46.01 35.24
N LYS A 16 -23.01 44.90 34.64
CA LYS A 16 -23.48 44.73 33.26
C LYS A 16 -22.80 45.54 32.15
N ASP A 17 -21.97 44.86 31.38
CA ASP A 17 -22.04 44.86 29.91
C ASP A 17 -21.58 43.47 29.47
N GLY A 18 -22.39 42.65 28.81
CA GLY A 18 -23.13 43.05 27.62
C GLY A 18 -22.65 42.15 26.49
N ASP A 19 -22.92 40.86 26.67
CA ASP A 19 -23.00 39.79 25.69
C ASP A 19 -23.30 40.28 24.26
N ALA A 20 -22.25 40.53 23.47
CA ALA A 20 -22.37 40.89 22.05
C ALA A 20 -21.34 40.19 21.13
N ARG A 21 -20.58 39.21 21.65
CA ARG A 21 -19.64 38.41 20.83
C ARG A 21 -19.91 36.91 20.82
N ASN A 22 -20.84 36.41 21.64
CA ASN A 22 -21.18 34.98 21.65
C ASN A 22 -22.54 34.65 21.02
N ARG A 23 -23.21 35.65 20.42
CA ARG A 23 -24.54 35.52 19.82
C ARG A 23 -24.54 35.25 18.31
N LEU A 24 -23.38 34.94 17.72
CA LEU A 24 -23.27 34.49 16.32
C LEU A 24 -22.97 32.99 16.19
N LEU A 25 -22.94 32.24 17.30
CA LEU A 25 -22.64 30.80 17.30
C LEU A 25 -23.79 29.92 17.82
N GLY A 26 -24.97 30.49 18.08
CA GLY A 26 -26.11 29.75 18.59
C GLY A 26 -27.39 30.11 17.86
N GLU A 27 -27.52 29.70 16.59
CA GLU A 27 -28.80 29.68 15.86
C GLU A 27 -28.66 29.05 14.46
N ARG A 28 -28.19 27.79 14.36
CA ARG A 28 -28.46 26.92 13.20
C ARG A 28 -28.45 25.44 13.60
N GLU A 29 -29.42 25.03 14.39
CA GLU A 29 -29.90 23.65 14.32
C GLU A 29 -31.34 23.65 13.84
N HIS A 30 -31.67 22.61 13.06
CA HIS A 30 -32.95 22.25 12.44
C HIS A 30 -33.09 22.51 10.93
N GLY A 31 -32.14 21.97 10.17
CA GLY A 31 -32.43 21.36 8.88
C GLY A 31 -32.07 19.88 8.95
N ARG A 32 -33.03 19.00 9.29
CA ARG A 32 -32.91 17.56 9.09
C ARG A 32 -32.86 17.28 7.59
N THR A 33 -31.68 17.30 7.01
CA THR A 33 -31.39 16.45 5.85
C THR A 33 -30.60 15.28 6.40
N GLY A 34 -31.20 14.09 6.37
CA GLY A 34 -30.46 12.87 6.61
C GLY A 34 -29.35 12.77 5.58
N GLU A 35 -28.16 13.28 5.93
CA GLU A 35 -26.95 12.69 5.39
C GLU A 35 -26.94 11.29 5.98
N ALA A 36 -27.48 10.35 5.21
CA ALA A 36 -27.00 9.00 5.26
C ALA A 36 -25.49 9.14 5.30
N ARG A 37 -24.86 8.78 6.44
CA ARG A 37 -23.48 8.32 6.40
C ARG A 37 -23.54 7.26 5.31
N MET A 38 -23.11 7.64 4.11
CA MET A 38 -23.14 6.74 2.99
C MET A 38 -22.24 5.62 3.48
N ALA A 39 -22.84 4.49 3.84
CA ALA A 39 -22.09 3.35 4.31
C ALA A 39 -20.98 3.17 3.28
N ASP A 40 -19.73 3.22 3.73
CA ASP A 40 -18.60 3.08 2.83
C ASP A 40 -18.91 1.81 2.02
N PRO A 41 -19.07 1.89 0.68
CA PRO A 41 -19.56 0.75 -0.12
C PRO A 41 -18.54 -0.42 -0.15
N CYS A 42 -17.53 -0.34 0.70
CA CYS A 42 -16.39 -1.19 0.92
C CYS A 42 -16.34 -1.77 2.36
N GLU A 43 -17.33 -1.55 3.24
CA GLU A 43 -17.49 -2.37 4.46
C GLU A 43 -17.67 -3.83 4.04
N GLY A 44 -16.58 -4.61 4.12
CA GLY A 44 -16.51 -6.01 3.67
C GLY A 44 -15.78 -6.26 2.34
N LYS A 45 -15.20 -5.25 1.68
CA LYS A 45 -14.29 -5.47 0.53
C LYS A 45 -12.84 -5.43 1.02
N LEU A 46 -12.10 -6.49 0.71
CA LEU A 46 -10.71 -6.71 1.15
C LEU A 46 -9.70 -5.67 0.64
N PHE A 47 -10.10 -4.80 -0.29
CA PHE A 47 -9.29 -3.71 -0.80
C PHE A 47 -9.90 -2.36 -0.40
N PRO A 48 -9.26 -1.59 0.50
CA PRO A 48 -9.73 -0.25 0.85
C PRO A 48 -9.67 0.67 -0.37
N CYS A 49 -10.85 1.04 -0.85
CA CYS A 49 -11.06 1.85 -2.04
C CYS A 49 -10.85 3.35 -1.71
N GLY A 50 -9.61 3.85 -1.79
CA GLY A 50 -9.36 5.29 -1.54
C GLY A 50 -7.92 5.77 -1.38
N ARG A 51 -6.91 4.99 -1.79
CA ARG A 51 -5.49 5.42 -1.69
C ARG A 51 -5.03 6.16 -2.94
N ARG A 52 -4.16 7.16 -2.75
CA ARG A 52 -3.54 7.90 -3.86
C ARG A 52 -2.76 6.92 -4.74
N VAL A 53 -3.04 6.90 -6.05
CA VAL A 53 -2.36 6.01 -7.00
C VAL A 53 -0.88 6.39 -7.15
N GLU A 54 -0.55 7.68 -6.98
CA GLU A 54 0.82 8.19 -7.04
C GLU A 54 1.80 7.44 -6.14
N CYS A 55 1.39 6.98 -4.95
CA CYS A 55 2.29 6.28 -4.04
C CYS A 55 2.79 4.93 -4.58
N GLN A 56 2.13 4.39 -5.60
CA GLN A 56 2.51 3.14 -6.27
C GLN A 56 3.46 3.37 -7.44
N ASN A 57 3.78 4.63 -7.79
CA ASN A 57 4.65 4.93 -8.92
C ASN A 57 6.06 4.35 -8.68
N PRO A 58 6.54 3.42 -9.54
CA PRO A 58 7.85 2.79 -9.39
C PRO A 58 9.02 3.78 -9.41
N MET A 59 8.83 4.99 -9.95
CA MET A 59 9.86 6.03 -9.97
C MET A 59 10.36 6.42 -8.57
N HIS A 60 9.53 6.26 -7.54
CA HIS A 60 9.96 6.50 -6.16
C HIS A 60 11.09 5.55 -5.71
N LEU A 61 11.23 4.39 -6.36
CA LEU A 61 12.28 3.42 -6.07
C LEU A 61 13.59 3.72 -6.78
N ASP A 62 13.62 4.59 -7.79
CA ASP A 62 14.84 4.88 -8.57
C ASP A 62 15.97 5.39 -7.66
N ARG A 63 15.65 6.35 -6.77
CA ARG A 63 16.61 6.90 -5.80
C ARG A 63 17.10 5.83 -4.82
N VAL A 64 16.21 5.04 -4.26
CA VAL A 64 16.57 4.00 -3.27
C VAL A 64 17.45 2.92 -3.91
N CYS A 65 17.15 2.52 -5.15
CA CYS A 65 17.94 1.53 -5.87
C CYS A 65 19.36 2.04 -6.18
N LEU A 66 19.49 3.33 -6.48
CA LEU A 66 20.78 3.96 -6.75
C LEU A 66 21.62 4.13 -5.47
N ASP A 67 21.02 4.65 -4.40
CA ASP A 67 21.70 4.95 -3.14
C ASP A 67 22.11 3.67 -2.39
N PHE A 68 21.34 2.59 -2.52
CA PHE A 68 21.57 1.32 -1.83
C PHE A 68 21.71 0.13 -2.80
N PRO A 69 22.79 0.07 -3.60
CA PRO A 69 22.95 -0.96 -4.63
C PRO A 69 23.06 -2.39 -4.07
N GLN A 70 23.41 -2.53 -2.80
CA GLN A 70 23.50 -3.83 -2.14
C GLN A 70 22.19 -4.28 -1.47
N LEU A 71 21.21 -3.38 -1.31
CA LEU A 71 19.92 -3.71 -0.71
C LEU A 71 19.05 -4.45 -1.74
N LYS A 72 18.62 -5.67 -1.43
CA LYS A 72 17.65 -6.41 -2.23
C LYS A 72 16.27 -5.77 -2.01
N ILE A 73 15.67 -5.26 -3.08
CA ILE A 73 14.36 -4.59 -3.05
C ILE A 73 13.39 -5.45 -3.84
N CYS A 74 12.21 -5.71 -3.28
CA CYS A 74 11.13 -6.43 -3.95
C CYS A 74 9.85 -5.59 -3.92
N MET A 75 9.37 -5.21 -5.10
CA MET A 75 8.07 -4.56 -5.26
C MET A 75 6.96 -5.58 -5.04
N ALA A 76 5.96 -5.23 -4.26
CA ALA A 76 4.77 -6.06 -4.07
C ALA A 76 3.61 -5.54 -4.91
N HIS A 77 2.69 -6.43 -5.27
CA HIS A 77 1.42 -6.12 -5.90
C HIS A 77 1.45 -5.62 -7.35
N GLY A 78 2.52 -5.93 -8.09
CA GLY A 78 2.66 -5.43 -9.45
C GLY A 78 3.00 -3.94 -9.48
N ALA A 79 2.82 -3.32 -10.64
CA ALA A 79 3.05 -1.90 -10.82
C ALA A 79 1.97 -1.27 -11.71
N ASP A 80 0.72 -1.70 -11.57
CA ASP A 80 -0.39 -1.16 -12.37
C ASP A 80 -0.65 0.33 -12.06
N PRO A 81 -0.78 1.24 -13.04
CA PRO A 81 -0.68 1.07 -14.49
C PRO A 81 0.74 1.23 -15.09
N TRP A 82 1.77 1.50 -14.28
CA TRP A 82 3.18 1.72 -14.68
C TRP A 82 4.03 0.46 -14.91
N TRP A 83 3.46 -0.60 -15.51
CA TRP A 83 4.18 -1.83 -15.81
C TRP A 83 5.47 -1.58 -16.61
N GLY A 84 5.38 -0.83 -17.70
CA GLY A 84 6.53 -0.49 -18.53
C GLY A 84 7.65 0.21 -17.76
N VAL A 85 7.33 1.13 -16.83
CA VAL A 85 8.33 1.82 -16.01
C VAL A 85 9.01 0.84 -15.05
N ALA A 86 8.24 0.00 -14.36
CA ALA A 86 8.77 -1.02 -13.47
C ALA A 86 9.70 -1.99 -14.21
N LEU A 87 9.30 -2.46 -15.40
CA LEU A 87 10.13 -3.32 -16.25
C LEU A 87 11.46 -2.65 -16.62
N ARG A 88 11.45 -1.36 -16.98
CA ARG A 88 12.67 -0.60 -17.32
C ARG A 88 13.58 -0.41 -16.12
N LEU A 89 13.02 -0.12 -14.94
CA LEU A 89 13.79 -0.01 -13.71
C LEU A 89 14.42 -1.36 -13.31
N MET A 90 13.70 -2.47 -13.47
CA MET A 90 14.26 -3.81 -13.21
C MET A 90 15.38 -4.20 -14.18
N ILE A 91 15.38 -3.67 -15.41
CA ILE A 91 16.51 -3.81 -16.35
C ILE A 91 17.71 -2.98 -15.88
N LYS A 92 17.48 -1.74 -15.42
CA LYS A 92 18.53 -0.82 -14.94
C LYS A 92 19.18 -1.33 -13.65
N TYR A 93 18.37 -1.79 -12.69
CA TYR A 93 18.81 -2.14 -11.34
C TYR A 93 18.79 -3.64 -11.09
N ARG A 94 19.97 -4.21 -10.79
CA ARG A 94 20.11 -5.64 -10.50
C ARG A 94 19.49 -6.05 -9.15
N ASN A 95 19.37 -5.11 -8.22
CA ASN A 95 18.86 -5.33 -6.88
C ASN A 95 17.32 -5.20 -6.77
N LEU A 96 16.65 -4.68 -7.80
CA LEU A 96 15.20 -4.54 -7.86
C LEU A 96 14.54 -5.80 -8.43
N HIS A 97 13.55 -6.32 -7.71
CA HIS A 97 12.74 -7.49 -8.04
C HIS A 97 11.26 -7.15 -7.90
N LEU A 98 10.37 -8.00 -8.41
CA LEU A 98 8.92 -7.83 -8.34
C LEU A 98 8.26 -9.14 -7.93
N MET A 99 7.32 -9.09 -6.98
CA MET A 99 6.43 -10.20 -6.66
C MET A 99 5.00 -9.90 -7.13
N THR A 100 4.30 -10.92 -7.62
CA THR A 100 2.97 -10.79 -8.24
C THR A 100 1.81 -10.92 -7.25
N SER A 101 2.04 -10.57 -5.98
CA SER A 101 1.03 -10.65 -4.90
C SER A 101 -0.26 -9.89 -5.26
N ALA A 102 -1.43 -10.32 -4.79
CA ALA A 102 -2.73 -9.68 -5.07
C ALA A 102 -3.11 -9.54 -6.56
N TYR A 103 -2.34 -10.15 -7.47
CA TYR A 103 -2.57 -10.07 -8.91
C TYR A 103 -2.61 -11.47 -9.51
N SER A 104 -3.74 -11.80 -10.11
CA SER A 104 -3.93 -13.10 -10.75
C SER A 104 -3.12 -13.17 -12.05
N ALA A 105 -2.47 -14.32 -12.29
CA ALA A 105 -1.57 -14.52 -13.43
C ALA A 105 -2.29 -14.35 -14.78
N ARG A 106 -3.60 -14.61 -14.81
CA ARG A 106 -4.46 -14.39 -15.99
C ARG A 106 -4.46 -12.95 -16.49
N TYR A 107 -4.25 -11.98 -15.60
CA TYR A 107 -4.31 -10.55 -15.94
C TYR A 107 -2.93 -9.96 -16.27
N PHE A 108 -1.86 -10.76 -16.26
CA PHE A 108 -0.54 -10.23 -16.55
C PHE A 108 -0.49 -9.60 -17.94
N PRO A 109 0.04 -8.37 -18.07
CA PRO A 109 0.16 -7.74 -19.36
C PRO A 109 1.17 -8.53 -20.22
N PRO A 110 0.98 -8.59 -21.56
CA PRO A 110 1.88 -9.36 -22.44
C PRO A 110 3.36 -8.95 -22.34
N GLU A 111 3.63 -7.68 -22.03
CA GLU A 111 5.00 -7.18 -21.80
C GLU A 111 5.67 -7.81 -20.57
N LEU A 112 4.91 -8.09 -19.51
CA LEU A 112 5.41 -8.76 -18.31
C LEU A 112 5.73 -10.22 -18.64
N VAL A 113 4.82 -10.92 -19.32
CA VAL A 113 5.02 -12.32 -19.73
C VAL A 113 6.24 -12.45 -20.65
N HIS A 114 6.40 -11.52 -21.60
CA HIS A 114 7.60 -11.46 -22.45
C HIS A 114 8.87 -11.19 -21.64
N PHE A 115 8.81 -10.27 -20.67
CA PHE A 115 9.95 -9.96 -19.80
C PHE A 115 10.35 -11.17 -18.94
N MET A 116 9.38 -11.86 -18.34
CA MET A 116 9.57 -13.10 -17.58
C MET A 116 10.28 -14.16 -18.43
N SER A 117 9.89 -14.31 -19.69
CA SER A 117 10.50 -15.26 -20.63
C SER A 117 11.88 -14.84 -21.17
N THR A 118 12.29 -13.58 -21.02
CA THR A 118 13.53 -13.05 -21.62
C THR A 118 14.54 -12.59 -20.56
N ARG A 119 14.61 -11.27 -20.30
CA ARG A 119 15.63 -10.63 -19.44
C ARG A 119 15.26 -10.70 -17.96
N GLY A 120 13.99 -10.93 -17.65
CA GLY A 120 13.41 -10.88 -16.32
C GLY A 120 13.26 -12.23 -15.62
N GLN A 121 13.82 -13.31 -16.17
CA GLN A 121 13.64 -14.67 -15.66
C GLN A 121 13.96 -14.83 -14.18
N GLU A 122 14.92 -14.06 -13.67
CA GLU A 122 15.36 -14.12 -12.27
C GLU A 122 14.77 -13.00 -11.39
N LYS A 123 13.95 -12.12 -11.97
CA LYS A 123 13.50 -10.86 -11.35
C LYS A 123 12.08 -10.91 -10.80
N ILE A 124 11.26 -11.81 -11.33
CA ILE A 124 9.84 -11.91 -11.01
C ILE A 124 9.62 -13.11 -10.09
N LEU A 125 8.91 -12.89 -8.99
CA LEU A 125 8.63 -13.88 -7.96
C LEU A 125 7.13 -14.13 -7.87
N PHE A 126 6.75 -15.39 -7.68
CA PHE A 126 5.39 -15.75 -7.38
C PHE A 126 5.01 -15.37 -5.95
N ALA A 127 3.83 -14.79 -5.80
CA ALA A 127 3.16 -14.61 -4.51
C ALA A 127 1.65 -14.58 -4.73
N SER A 128 0.87 -15.27 -3.89
CA SER A 128 -0.59 -15.27 -3.97
C SER A 128 -1.26 -14.16 -3.15
N ASP A 129 -0.59 -13.66 -2.10
CA ASP A 129 -1.20 -12.75 -1.11
C ASP A 129 -2.36 -13.36 -0.34
N HIS A 130 -2.28 -14.65 0.00
CA HIS A 130 -3.27 -15.30 0.86
C HIS A 130 -3.45 -14.52 2.19
N PRO A 131 -4.68 -14.18 2.61
CA PRO A 131 -5.98 -14.75 2.20
C PRO A 131 -6.70 -14.04 1.04
N VAL A 132 -6.09 -13.03 0.41
CA VAL A 132 -6.73 -12.19 -0.61
C VAL A 132 -7.05 -12.93 -1.89
N LEU A 133 -6.09 -13.67 -2.42
CA LEU A 133 -6.31 -14.61 -3.52
C LEU A 133 -5.99 -16.03 -3.05
N PRO A 134 -6.85 -17.02 -3.37
CA PRO A 134 -6.56 -18.42 -3.08
C PRO A 134 -5.27 -18.86 -3.80
N THR A 135 -4.32 -19.41 -3.05
CA THR A 135 -3.02 -19.86 -3.59
C THR A 135 -3.18 -20.87 -4.72
N GLU A 136 -4.10 -21.84 -4.56
CA GLU A 136 -4.39 -22.86 -5.57
C GLU A 136 -4.81 -22.25 -6.92
N ARG A 137 -5.65 -21.21 -6.87
CA ARG A 137 -6.10 -20.49 -8.06
C ARG A 137 -4.91 -19.81 -8.75
N CYS A 138 -4.09 -19.08 -8.00
CA CYS A 138 -2.93 -18.38 -8.56
C CYS A 138 -1.90 -19.35 -9.17
N ILE A 139 -1.69 -20.53 -8.56
CA ILE A 139 -0.78 -21.55 -9.10
C ILE A 139 -1.35 -22.12 -10.40
N LYS A 140 -2.65 -22.48 -10.42
CA LYS A 140 -3.29 -23.01 -11.63
C LYS A 140 -3.18 -22.02 -12.80
N GLU A 141 -3.50 -20.76 -12.56
CA GLU A 141 -3.41 -19.71 -13.58
C GLU A 141 -1.95 -19.43 -14.00
N ALA A 142 -0.98 -19.57 -13.09
CA ALA A 142 0.44 -19.45 -13.42
C ALA A 142 0.93 -20.58 -14.34
N CYS A 143 0.42 -21.81 -14.17
CA CYS A 143 0.73 -22.95 -15.04
C CYS A 143 0.13 -22.80 -16.44
N GLU A 144 -0.90 -21.97 -16.61
CA GLU A 144 -1.54 -21.68 -17.91
C GLU A 144 -0.81 -20.58 -18.71
N LEU A 145 0.23 -19.95 -18.14
CA LEU A 145 1.02 -18.92 -18.83
C LEU A 145 1.89 -19.52 -19.94
N ASP A 146 1.93 -18.82 -21.08
CA ASP A 146 2.85 -19.13 -22.20
C ASP A 146 4.29 -18.70 -21.85
N LEU A 147 4.98 -19.55 -21.07
CA LEU A 147 6.35 -19.33 -20.63
C LEU A 147 7.31 -20.32 -21.27
N ARG A 148 8.55 -19.87 -21.50
CA ARG A 148 9.62 -20.75 -21.98
C ARG A 148 9.95 -21.85 -20.96
N PRO A 149 10.51 -22.99 -21.40
CA PRO A 149 10.90 -24.08 -20.50
C PRO A 149 11.80 -23.61 -19.34
N GLY A 150 11.47 -24.04 -18.13
CA GLY A 150 12.21 -23.71 -16.90
C GLY A 150 11.95 -22.31 -16.32
N VAL A 151 11.21 -21.43 -17.01
CA VAL A 151 10.85 -20.11 -16.45
C VAL A 151 9.78 -20.23 -15.37
N LEU A 152 8.85 -21.18 -15.53
CA LEU A 152 7.80 -21.43 -14.54
C LEU A 152 8.40 -21.82 -13.17
N ASP A 153 9.35 -22.75 -13.14
CA ASP A 153 10.02 -23.18 -11.91
C ASP A 153 10.79 -22.04 -11.23
N LYS A 154 11.43 -21.18 -12.03
CA LYS A 154 12.08 -19.97 -11.53
C LYS A 154 11.08 -19.03 -10.87
N PHE A 155 9.97 -18.77 -11.56
CA PHE A 155 8.91 -17.89 -11.07
C PHE A 155 8.26 -18.42 -9.79
N LEU A 156 7.89 -19.70 -9.75
CA LEU A 156 7.17 -20.32 -8.64
C LEU A 156 8.05 -20.54 -7.39
N TYR A 157 9.35 -20.81 -7.56
CA TYR A 157 10.22 -21.17 -6.44
C TYR A 157 11.64 -20.61 -6.53
N ALA A 158 12.39 -20.91 -7.61
CA ALA A 158 13.85 -20.74 -7.58
C ALA A 158 14.28 -19.27 -7.39
N ASN A 159 13.49 -18.31 -7.88
CA ASN A 159 13.77 -16.89 -7.68
C ASN A 159 13.59 -16.46 -6.23
N ALA A 160 12.58 -16.98 -5.53
CA ALA A 160 12.36 -16.73 -4.12
C ALA A 160 13.49 -17.34 -3.28
N GLU A 161 13.87 -18.58 -3.58
CA GLU A 161 15.00 -19.24 -2.92
C GLU A 161 16.31 -18.44 -3.07
N ARG A 162 16.60 -18.02 -4.30
CA ARG A 162 17.77 -17.18 -4.62
C ARG A 162 17.72 -15.82 -3.91
N LEU A 163 16.56 -15.20 -3.85
CA LEU A 163 16.44 -13.85 -3.30
C LEU A 163 16.53 -13.85 -1.77
N PHE A 164 15.79 -14.73 -1.09
CA PHE A 164 15.62 -14.69 0.36
C PHE A 164 16.62 -15.57 1.11
N PHE A 165 16.97 -16.73 0.58
CA PHE A 165 17.73 -17.73 1.34
C PHE A 165 19.18 -17.89 0.87
N SER A 166 19.54 -17.41 -0.33
CA SER A 166 20.94 -17.46 -0.75
C SER A 166 21.82 -16.48 0.03
N PRO A 167 23.04 -16.91 0.44
CA PRO A 167 23.98 -16.05 1.15
C PRO A 167 24.26 -14.80 0.33
N ARG A 168 24.19 -13.64 1.01
CA ARG A 168 24.48 -12.36 0.39
C ARG A 168 25.96 -12.37 0.00
N LYS A 169 26.26 -12.32 -1.30
CA LYS A 169 27.61 -12.02 -1.78
C LYS A 169 27.78 -10.49 -1.71
N PRO A 170 28.53 -9.94 -0.73
CA PRO A 170 28.89 -8.54 -0.78
C PRO A 170 29.68 -8.31 -2.06
N ARG A 171 29.30 -7.28 -2.81
CA ARG A 171 30.11 -6.78 -3.91
C ARG A 171 30.88 -5.60 -3.36
N HIS A 172 31.91 -5.89 -2.57
CA HIS A 172 33.14 -5.14 -2.29
C HIS A 172 33.99 -6.01 -1.36
#